data_AF-A0AA41WAZ1-F1
#
_entry.id   AF-A0AA41WAZ1-F1
#
_cell.length_a   1.000
_cell.length_b   1.000
_cell.length_c   1.000
_cell.angle_alpha   90.00
_cell.angle_beta   90.00
_cell.angle_gamma   90.00
#
_symmetry.space_group_name_H-M   'P 1'
#
loop_
_entity.id
_entity.type
_entity.pdbx_description
1 polymer ?
#
loop_
_entity_poly.entity_id
_entity_poly.type
_entity_poly.pdbx_seq_one_letter_code
_entity_poly.pdbx_strand_id
1 'polypeptide(L)'
;MDKIEYYEFRRDLYFFDLVSCFSVSLCGCPIIFDARIPLFLEPNQSISFPGKFTSPKHMSPHRLRAVAESNATSKSSHIASCCIMLANTAYESVKDYNDGSELFEFFRHIRNASSHLNTFQFNQREPAHPAKWRGATIDHRQKGQHNPLFGQQCFGHFMGVADLLDLLMDIEKKIIELQEKS
;
A
#
# COMPACT_ATOMS: atom_id res chain seq x y z
N MET A 1 22.98 12.31 12.24
CA MET A 1 21.68 13.02 12.22
C MET A 1 21.07 12.65 10.89
N ASP A 2 20.15 11.68 10.89
CA ASP A 2 19.60 11.15 9.66
C ASP A 2 18.77 12.23 8.96
N LYS A 3 19.01 12.42 7.67
CA LYS A 3 18.36 13.44 6.86
C LYS A 3 16.90 13.01 6.68
N ILE A 4 15.96 13.78 7.21
CA ILE A 4 14.53 13.52 7.00
C ILE A 4 14.22 13.89 5.54
N GLU A 5 13.88 12.88 4.73
CA GLU A 5 13.41 13.09 3.37
C GLU A 5 11.89 13.31 3.38
N TYR A 6 11.43 14.28 2.58
CA TYR A 6 10.02 14.58 2.40
C TYR A 6 9.56 14.04 1.04
N TYR A 7 8.44 13.33 1.04
CA TYR A 7 7.86 12.76 -0.18
C TYR A 7 7.05 13.82 -0.93
N GLU A 8 7.52 14.20 -2.11
CA GLU A 8 6.76 15.02 -3.06
C GLU A 8 6.62 14.26 -4.38
N PHE A 9 5.42 13.75 -4.65
CA PHE A 9 5.06 13.20 -5.95
C PHE A 9 4.61 14.33 -6.86
N ARG A 10 4.93 14.21 -8.15
CA ARG A 10 4.57 15.24 -9.13
C ARG A 10 3.13 15.07 -9.59
N ARG A 11 2.38 16.17 -9.61
CA ARG A 11 0.95 16.21 -9.97
C ARG A 11 0.66 15.77 -11.40
N ASP A 12 1.62 15.95 -12.29
CA ASP A 12 1.51 15.59 -13.70
C ASP A 12 1.91 14.13 -13.97
N LEU A 13 2.22 13.36 -12.92
CA LEU A 13 2.64 11.96 -13.01
C LEU A 13 1.63 11.02 -12.33
N TYR A 14 1.98 9.73 -12.30
CA TYR A 14 1.04 8.63 -12.11
C TYR A 14 0.51 8.49 -10.67
N PHE A 15 1.32 8.84 -9.66
CA PHE A 15 1.04 8.43 -8.29
C PHE A 15 0.57 9.55 -7.37
N PHE A 16 0.57 10.82 -7.80
CA PHE A 16 0.26 11.95 -6.93
C PHE A 16 -1.10 11.81 -6.23
N ASP A 17 -2.17 11.56 -6.97
CA ASP A 17 -3.52 11.44 -6.39
C ASP A 17 -3.64 10.21 -5.48
N LEU A 18 -3.00 9.09 -5.86
CA LEU A 18 -3.03 7.85 -5.08
C LEU A 18 -2.31 8.01 -3.74
N VAL A 19 -1.11 8.59 -3.76
CA VAL A 19 -0.30 8.85 -2.57
C VAL A 19 -0.94 9.93 -1.70
N SER A 20 -1.60 10.93 -2.30
CA SER A 20 -2.35 11.94 -1.57
C SER A 20 -3.53 11.33 -0.80
N CYS A 21 -4.35 10.50 -1.46
CA CYS A 21 -5.45 9.77 -0.81
C CYS A 21 -4.96 8.84 0.30
N PHE A 22 -3.85 8.13 0.06
CA PHE A 22 -3.18 7.30 1.05
C PHE A 22 -2.75 8.14 2.28
N SER A 23 -2.11 9.28 2.04
CA SER A 23 -1.62 10.17 3.10
C SER A 23 -2.76 10.76 3.92
N VAL A 24 -3.86 11.19 3.28
CA VAL A 24 -5.08 11.64 3.97
C VAL A 24 -5.64 10.54 4.89
N SER A 25 -5.69 9.30 4.40
CA SER A 25 -6.14 8.15 5.19
C SER A 25 -5.25 7.92 6.43
N LEU A 26 -3.92 8.00 6.26
CA LEU A 26 -2.98 7.88 7.38
C LEU A 26 -3.08 9.03 8.38
N CYS A 27 -3.30 10.27 7.91
CA CYS A 27 -3.52 11.43 8.77
C CYS A 27 -4.80 11.31 9.60
N GLY A 28 -5.82 10.59 9.09
CA GLY A 28 -7.04 10.28 9.85
C GLY A 28 -6.86 9.18 10.91
N CYS A 29 -5.79 8.37 10.82
CA CYS A 29 -5.56 7.24 11.72
C CYS A 29 -5.51 7.62 13.21
N PRO A 30 -4.77 8.67 13.64
CA PRO A 30 -4.75 9.08 15.05
C PRO A 30 -6.14 9.43 15.60
N ILE A 31 -7.04 9.96 14.77
CA ILE A 31 -8.41 10.28 15.19
C ILE A 31 -9.20 9.01 15.57
N ILE A 32 -8.86 7.84 15.06
CA ILE A 32 -9.54 6.60 15.45
C ILE A 32 -8.80 5.85 16.56
N PHE A 33 -7.46 5.85 16.53
CA PHE A 33 -6.63 4.99 17.36
C PHE A 33 -5.97 5.69 18.56
N ASP A 34 -6.14 7.00 18.74
CA ASP A 34 -5.63 7.76 19.87
C ASP A 34 -6.78 8.50 20.58
N ALA A 35 -7.18 7.98 21.75
CA ALA A 35 -8.29 8.54 22.53
C ALA A 35 -8.04 9.97 23.02
N ARG A 36 -6.78 10.45 23.03
CA ARG A 36 -6.42 11.82 23.42
C ARG A 36 -6.83 12.84 22.36
N ILE A 37 -7.01 12.41 21.12
CA ILE A 37 -7.43 13.29 20.02
C ILE A 37 -8.97 13.29 20.00
N PRO A 38 -9.64 14.45 20.11
CA PRO A 38 -11.10 14.49 20.07
C PRO A 38 -11.62 14.17 18.66
N LEU A 39 -12.78 13.51 18.58
CA LEU A 39 -13.55 13.43 17.32
C LEU A 39 -14.20 14.79 17.07
N PHE A 40 -14.19 15.23 15.80
CA PHE A 40 -14.84 16.48 15.40
C PHE A 40 -16.38 16.38 15.32
N LEU A 41 -16.91 15.15 15.29
CA LEU A 41 -18.35 14.88 15.27
C LEU A 41 -18.84 14.53 16.68
N GLU A 42 -20.09 14.84 16.97
CA GLU A 42 -20.78 14.41 18.18
C GLU A 42 -21.10 12.90 18.16
N PRO A 43 -21.28 12.23 19.32
CA PRO A 43 -21.53 10.79 19.41
C PRO A 43 -22.72 10.26 18.61
N ASN A 44 -23.76 11.08 18.43
CA ASN A 44 -24.97 10.75 17.69
C ASN A 44 -24.89 11.10 16.19
N GLN A 45 -23.80 11.73 15.73
CA GLN A 45 -23.62 12.06 14.34
C GLN A 45 -22.97 10.92 13.57
N SER A 46 -23.34 10.81 12.30
CA SER A 46 -22.80 9.81 11.38
C SER A 46 -22.48 10.45 10.04
N ILE A 47 -21.48 9.89 9.36
CA ILE A 47 -21.14 10.25 7.99
C ILE A 47 -22.00 9.39 7.06
N SER A 48 -22.69 10.04 6.13
CA SER A 48 -23.55 9.38 5.15
C SER A 48 -22.84 9.24 3.81
N PHE A 49 -22.78 8.02 3.29
CA PHE A 49 -22.22 7.72 1.98
C PHE A 49 -23.37 7.36 1.03
N PRO A 50 -23.63 8.19 -0.01
CA PRO A 50 -24.67 7.90 -0.98
C PRO A 50 -24.24 6.74 -1.90
N GLY A 51 -25.21 5.90 -2.26
CA GLY A 51 -25.03 4.83 -3.25
C GLY A 51 -25.85 5.12 -4.50
N LYS A 52 -25.29 4.81 -5.68
CA LYS A 52 -26.05 4.91 -6.95
C LYS A 52 -27.07 3.79 -7.10
N PHE A 53 -26.76 2.60 -6.59
CA PHE A 53 -27.55 1.38 -6.76
C PHE A 53 -28.02 0.78 -5.42
N THR A 54 -27.84 1.51 -4.32
CA THR A 54 -28.20 1.07 -2.96
C THR A 54 -28.58 2.27 -2.11
N SER A 55 -29.28 2.02 -1.01
CA SER A 55 -29.58 3.06 -0.04
C SER A 55 -28.30 3.59 0.62
N PRO A 56 -28.27 4.87 1.04
CA PRO A 56 -27.13 5.43 1.74
C PRO A 56 -26.73 4.58 2.94
N LYS A 57 -25.42 4.47 3.17
CA LYS A 57 -24.85 3.81 4.35
C LYS A 57 -24.30 4.85 5.30
N HIS A 58 -24.50 4.62 6.59
CA HIS A 58 -24.03 5.51 7.63
C HIS A 58 -22.87 4.88 8.39
N MET A 59 -21.78 5.63 8.53
CA MET A 59 -20.66 5.27 9.39
C MET A 59 -20.70 6.15 10.63
N SER A 60 -20.63 5.53 11.81
CA SER A 60 -20.45 6.23 13.09
C SER A 60 -18.97 6.18 13.48
N PRO A 61 -18.23 7.30 13.42
CA PRO A 61 -16.83 7.34 13.81
C PRO A 61 -16.60 6.99 15.27
N HIS A 62 -17.53 7.39 16.17
CA HIS A 62 -17.48 7.02 17.58
C HIS A 62 -17.59 5.52 17.80
N ARG A 63 -18.48 4.84 17.06
CA ARG A 63 -18.55 3.37 17.10
C ARG A 63 -17.27 2.73 16.56
N LEU A 64 -16.68 3.27 15.51
CA LEU A 64 -15.43 2.76 14.95
C LEU A 64 -14.26 2.90 15.95
N ARG A 65 -14.19 4.03 16.68
CA ARG A 65 -13.23 4.21 17.78
C ARG A 65 -13.44 3.19 18.89
N ALA A 66 -14.67 2.95 19.33
CA ALA A 66 -14.95 1.93 20.35
C ALA A 66 -14.53 0.51 19.91
N VAL A 67 -14.62 0.19 18.61
CA VAL A 67 -14.12 -1.07 18.04
C VAL A 67 -12.59 -1.12 18.02
N ALA A 68 -11.91 0.01 17.79
CA ALA A 68 -10.46 0.09 17.90
C ALA A 68 -9.98 -0.07 19.36
N GLU A 69 -10.68 0.55 20.31
CA GLU A 69 -10.40 0.46 21.75
C GLU A 69 -10.60 -0.97 22.30
N SER A 70 -11.52 -1.74 21.71
CA SER A 70 -11.71 -3.16 22.06
C SER A 70 -10.67 -4.10 21.43
N ASN A 71 -9.66 -3.56 20.72
CA ASN A 71 -8.63 -4.29 19.97
C ASN A 71 -9.18 -5.21 18.86
N ALA A 72 -10.45 -5.05 18.46
CA ALA A 72 -11.00 -5.78 17.32
C ALA A 72 -10.41 -5.28 15.97
N THR A 73 -9.81 -4.10 15.97
CA THR A 73 -8.96 -3.59 14.88
C THR A 73 -7.75 -2.87 15.46
N SER A 74 -6.61 -2.92 14.76
CA SER A 74 -5.36 -2.29 15.22
C SER A 74 -4.85 -1.25 14.23
N LYS A 75 -4.07 -0.30 14.73
CA LYS A 75 -3.38 0.70 13.92
C LYS A 75 -2.49 0.05 12.85
N SER A 76 -1.76 -1.01 13.21
CA SER A 76 -0.88 -1.71 12.27
C SER A 76 -1.67 -2.39 11.14
N SER A 77 -2.77 -3.06 11.45
CA SER A 77 -3.64 -3.69 10.45
C SER A 77 -4.29 -2.65 9.52
N HIS A 78 -4.66 -1.48 10.04
CA HIS A 78 -5.16 -0.37 9.22
C HIS A 78 -4.08 0.15 8.25
N ILE A 79 -2.87 0.42 8.74
CA ILE A 79 -1.75 0.89 7.91
C ILE A 79 -1.43 -0.12 6.81
N ALA A 80 -1.31 -1.41 7.16
CA ALA A 80 -1.08 -2.47 6.17
C ALA A 80 -2.19 -2.49 5.11
N SER A 81 -3.45 -2.32 5.51
CA SER A 81 -4.59 -2.26 4.58
C SER A 81 -4.50 -1.05 3.63
N CYS A 82 -4.08 0.11 4.12
CA CYS A 82 -3.81 1.27 3.27
C CYS A 82 -2.69 1.01 2.27
N CYS A 83 -1.60 0.34 2.68
CA CYS A 83 -0.51 -0.04 1.78
C CYS A 83 -0.96 -1.04 0.71
N ILE A 84 -1.78 -2.04 1.06
CA ILE A 84 -2.37 -3.01 0.12
C ILE A 84 -3.15 -2.28 -0.98
N MET A 85 -4.04 -1.34 -0.58
CA MET A 85 -4.84 -0.58 -1.53
C MET A 85 -3.95 0.26 -2.45
N LEU A 86 -2.97 0.99 -1.90
CA LEU A 86 -2.05 1.81 -2.67
C LEU A 86 -1.22 0.96 -3.65
N ALA A 87 -0.60 -0.12 -3.19
CA ALA A 87 0.25 -0.97 -4.04
C ALA A 87 -0.54 -1.62 -5.19
N ASN A 88 -1.75 -2.10 -4.92
CA ASN A 88 -2.62 -2.63 -5.97
C ASN A 88 -2.97 -1.57 -7.01
N THR A 89 -3.49 -0.42 -6.58
CA THR A 89 -3.94 0.62 -7.51
C THR A 89 -2.79 1.27 -8.26
N ALA A 90 -1.65 1.51 -7.59
CA ALA A 90 -0.47 2.10 -8.20
C ALA A 90 0.14 1.19 -9.26
N TYR A 91 0.26 -0.12 -9.01
CA TYR A 91 0.77 -1.02 -10.04
C TYR A 91 -0.15 -1.06 -11.26
N GLU A 92 -1.47 -1.13 -11.05
CA GLU A 92 -2.42 -1.14 -12.16
C GLU A 92 -2.37 0.13 -13.02
N SER A 93 -2.01 1.29 -12.45
CA SER A 93 -1.91 2.55 -13.20
C SER A 93 -0.66 2.64 -14.08
N VAL A 94 0.34 1.77 -13.88
CA VAL A 94 1.60 1.80 -14.65
C VAL A 94 2.01 0.45 -15.25
N LYS A 95 1.16 -0.57 -15.18
CA LYS A 95 1.49 -1.93 -15.64
C LYS A 95 1.92 -2.01 -17.11
N ASP A 96 1.43 -1.09 -17.95
CA ASP A 96 1.75 -1.05 -19.38
C ASP A 96 3.20 -0.59 -19.63
N TYR A 97 3.86 0.01 -18.63
CA TYR A 97 5.28 0.35 -18.66
C TYR A 97 6.18 -0.76 -18.10
N ASN A 98 5.62 -1.89 -17.68
CA ASN A 98 6.43 -2.99 -17.16
C ASN A 98 7.35 -3.55 -18.25
N ASP A 99 8.64 -3.28 -18.11
CA ASP A 99 9.72 -3.65 -19.03
C ASP A 99 10.38 -5.00 -18.68
N GLY A 100 9.85 -5.73 -17.68
CA GLY A 100 10.43 -6.95 -17.15
C GLY A 100 11.72 -6.75 -16.35
N SER A 101 12.10 -5.51 -16.03
CA SER A 101 13.26 -5.23 -15.18
C SER A 101 13.07 -5.75 -13.76
N GLU A 102 14.19 -5.97 -13.05
CA GLU A 102 14.17 -6.44 -11.66
C GLU A 102 13.32 -5.56 -10.74
N LEU A 103 13.26 -4.24 -11.01
CA LEU A 103 12.46 -3.27 -10.27
C LEU A 103 10.96 -3.48 -10.51
N PHE A 104 10.53 -3.59 -11.77
CA PHE A 104 9.13 -3.81 -12.10
C PHE A 104 8.65 -5.19 -11.67
N GLU A 105 9.49 -6.22 -11.76
CA GLU A 105 9.19 -7.55 -11.24
C GLU A 105 9.08 -7.55 -9.70
N PHE A 106 9.93 -6.78 -9.01
CA PHE A 106 9.78 -6.55 -7.57
C PHE A 106 8.43 -5.91 -7.27
N PHE A 107 8.08 -4.81 -7.94
CA PHE A 107 6.79 -4.12 -7.73
C PHE A 107 5.59 -5.03 -8.04
N ARG A 108 5.68 -5.85 -9.10
CA ARG A 108 4.67 -6.86 -9.44
C ARG A 108 4.46 -7.85 -8.30
N HIS A 109 5.53 -8.32 -7.66
CA HIS A 109 5.42 -9.22 -6.51
C HIS A 109 4.81 -8.56 -5.27
N ILE A 110 5.11 -7.29 -5.00
CA ILE A 110 4.46 -6.52 -3.93
C ILE A 110 2.96 -6.39 -4.20
N ARG A 111 2.57 -6.04 -5.43
CA ARG A 111 1.16 -6.00 -5.83
C ARG A 111 0.51 -7.37 -5.70
N ASN A 112 1.15 -8.45 -6.14
CA ASN A 112 0.59 -9.80 -6.03
C ASN A 112 0.35 -10.19 -4.56
N ALA A 113 1.31 -9.96 -3.68
CA ALA A 113 1.10 -10.21 -2.25
C ALA A 113 -0.04 -9.35 -1.67
N SER A 114 -0.15 -8.09 -2.11
CA SER A 114 -1.24 -7.18 -1.74
C SER A 114 -2.60 -7.75 -2.15
N SER A 115 -2.73 -8.23 -3.39
CA SER A 115 -3.93 -8.90 -3.91
C SER A 115 -4.26 -10.20 -3.18
N HIS A 116 -3.26 -10.88 -2.60
CA HIS A 116 -3.41 -12.07 -1.77
C HIS A 116 -3.51 -11.76 -0.27
N LEU A 117 -4.27 -10.73 0.08
CA LEU A 117 -4.52 -10.32 1.47
C LEU A 117 -3.22 -10.09 2.25
N ASN A 118 -2.31 -9.30 1.67
CA ASN A 118 -0.99 -8.97 2.23
C ASN A 118 -0.02 -10.15 2.38
N THR A 119 -0.21 -11.26 1.67
CA THR A 119 0.60 -12.48 1.87
C THR A 119 1.24 -12.93 0.56
N PHE A 120 2.53 -13.25 0.57
CA PHE A 120 3.18 -13.82 -0.61
C PHE A 120 2.67 -15.25 -0.86
N GLN A 121 1.97 -15.44 -1.98
CA GLN A 121 1.46 -16.72 -2.45
C GLN A 121 2.16 -17.06 -3.78
N PHE A 122 3.39 -17.56 -3.71
CA PHE A 122 4.09 -18.00 -4.93
C PHE A 122 3.55 -19.36 -5.40
N ASN A 123 3.27 -19.47 -6.69
CA ASN A 123 3.01 -20.79 -7.30
C ASN A 123 4.33 -21.54 -7.57
N GLN A 124 4.25 -22.79 -8.02
CA GLN A 124 5.43 -23.65 -8.25
C GLN A 124 6.42 -23.13 -9.32
N ARG A 125 6.02 -22.13 -10.13
CA ARG A 125 6.86 -21.50 -11.16
C ARG A 125 7.33 -20.10 -10.76
N GLU A 126 6.77 -19.52 -9.70
CA GLU A 126 7.11 -18.19 -9.22
C GLU A 126 8.03 -18.22 -7.99
N PRO A 127 8.88 -17.20 -7.80
CA PRO A 127 9.12 -16.04 -8.68
C PRO A 127 9.82 -16.46 -9.98
N ALA A 128 9.33 -16.07 -11.16
CA ALA A 128 9.87 -16.54 -12.44
C ALA A 128 11.17 -15.83 -12.84
N HIS A 129 11.21 -14.52 -12.62
CA HIS A 129 12.30 -13.63 -12.99
C HIS A 129 12.99 -13.04 -11.76
N PRO A 130 14.24 -12.58 -11.87
CA PRO A 130 14.90 -11.84 -10.80
C PRO A 130 14.11 -10.58 -10.43
N ALA A 131 13.93 -10.34 -9.13
CA ALA A 131 13.18 -9.22 -8.60
C ALA A 131 13.95 -8.58 -7.44
N LYS A 132 14.40 -7.34 -7.61
CA LYS A 132 15.27 -6.65 -6.66
C LYS A 132 15.00 -5.15 -6.62
N TRP A 133 15.13 -4.57 -5.44
CA TRP A 133 15.02 -3.13 -5.24
C TRP A 133 15.75 -2.70 -3.95
N ARG A 134 16.66 -1.72 -4.04
CA ARG A 134 17.45 -1.14 -2.91
C ARG A 134 18.00 -2.15 -1.90
N GLY A 135 18.46 -3.31 -2.37
CA GLY A 135 19.01 -4.39 -1.54
C GLY A 135 17.99 -5.44 -1.09
N ALA A 136 16.68 -5.13 -1.11
CA ALA A 136 15.64 -6.14 -0.97
C ALA A 136 15.61 -7.04 -2.20
N THR A 137 15.55 -8.35 -1.99
CA THR A 137 15.59 -9.37 -3.06
C THR A 137 14.51 -10.41 -2.83
N ILE A 138 13.73 -10.69 -3.86
CA ILE A 138 12.81 -11.84 -3.90
C ILE A 138 13.52 -12.93 -4.71
N ASP A 139 14.04 -13.95 -4.02
CA ASP A 139 14.93 -14.95 -4.64
C ASP A 139 14.20 -15.84 -5.63
N HIS A 140 14.36 -15.53 -6.93
CA HIS A 140 13.79 -16.32 -8.01
C HIS A 140 14.33 -17.74 -8.12
N ARG A 141 15.40 -18.13 -7.40
CA ARG A 141 15.90 -19.52 -7.41
C ARG A 141 15.08 -20.44 -6.52
N GLN A 142 14.35 -19.88 -5.56
CA GLN A 142 13.49 -20.64 -4.64
C GLN A 142 12.03 -20.42 -5.03
N LYS A 143 11.35 -21.49 -5.48
CA LYS A 143 10.01 -21.40 -6.07
C LYS A 143 8.92 -21.88 -5.12
N GLY A 144 7.70 -21.36 -5.32
CA GLY A 144 6.53 -21.78 -4.58
C GLY A 144 6.74 -21.71 -3.07
N GLN A 145 6.38 -22.79 -2.38
CA GLN A 145 6.50 -22.92 -0.93
C GLN A 145 7.95 -22.98 -0.41
N HIS A 146 8.92 -23.24 -1.28
CA HIS A 146 10.34 -23.24 -0.89
C HIS A 146 10.91 -21.83 -0.79
N ASN A 147 10.22 -20.82 -1.32
CA ASN A 147 10.66 -19.43 -1.17
C ASN A 147 10.46 -18.99 0.30
N PRO A 148 11.46 -18.40 0.97
CA PRO A 148 11.34 -17.99 2.37
C PRO A 148 10.23 -16.96 2.64
N LEU A 149 9.85 -16.20 1.62
CA LEU A 149 8.75 -15.24 1.73
C LEU A 149 7.37 -15.90 1.58
N PHE A 150 7.26 -17.15 1.11
CA PHE A 150 5.96 -17.82 0.97
C PHE A 150 5.21 -17.85 2.32
N GLY A 151 3.96 -17.40 2.31
CA GLY A 151 3.12 -17.29 3.51
C GLY A 151 3.48 -16.14 4.44
N GLN A 152 4.54 -15.37 4.16
CA GLN A 152 4.91 -14.20 4.94
C GLN A 152 4.07 -12.98 4.55
N GLN A 153 3.87 -12.09 5.51
CA GLN A 153 3.22 -10.81 5.27
C GLN A 153 4.13 -9.88 4.47
N CYS A 154 3.56 -9.19 3.48
CA CYS A 154 4.24 -8.16 2.72
C CYS A 154 4.42 -6.91 3.58
N PHE A 155 3.35 -6.16 3.83
CA PHE A 155 3.40 -4.97 4.66
C PHE A 155 3.36 -5.30 6.15
N GLY A 156 4.21 -4.65 6.94
CA GLY A 156 4.35 -4.88 8.37
C GLY A 156 5.38 -5.96 8.76
N HIS A 157 5.92 -6.68 7.78
CA HIS A 157 7.02 -7.61 7.98
C HIS A 157 8.14 -7.44 6.93
N PHE A 158 7.81 -7.58 5.64
CA PHE A 158 8.80 -7.45 4.56
C PHE A 158 9.00 -5.99 4.10
N MET A 159 7.93 -5.19 4.04
CA MET A 159 7.96 -3.77 3.68
C MET A 159 7.24 -2.90 4.70
N GLY A 160 7.79 -1.71 4.94
CA GLY A 160 7.16 -0.61 5.64
C GLY A 160 6.50 0.39 4.70
N VAL A 161 5.92 1.44 5.29
CA VAL A 161 5.26 2.53 4.54
C VAL A 161 6.26 3.31 3.69
N ALA A 162 7.41 3.70 4.29
CA ALA A 162 8.45 4.43 3.59
C ALA A 162 8.99 3.64 2.39
N ASP A 163 9.16 2.33 2.56
CA ASP A 163 9.61 1.45 1.48
C ASP A 163 8.65 1.47 0.28
N LEU A 164 7.33 1.44 0.53
CA LEU A 164 6.35 1.53 -0.53
C LEU A 164 6.42 2.89 -1.25
N LEU A 165 6.55 3.99 -0.51
CA LEU A 165 6.63 5.32 -1.11
C LEU A 165 7.90 5.48 -1.95
N ASP A 166 9.05 5.05 -1.44
CA ASP A 166 10.31 5.06 -2.19
C ASP A 166 10.24 4.19 -3.45
N LEU A 167 9.61 3.00 -3.35
CA LEU A 167 9.41 2.11 -4.50
C LEU A 167 8.60 2.81 -5.60
N LEU A 168 7.52 3.49 -5.23
CA LEU A 168 6.70 4.25 -6.18
C LEU A 168 7.48 5.40 -6.81
N MET A 169 8.30 6.13 -6.06
CA MET A 169 9.16 7.18 -6.62
C MET A 169 10.18 6.61 -7.63
N ASP A 170 10.78 5.47 -7.33
CA ASP A 170 11.75 4.84 -8.23
C ASP A 170 11.09 4.28 -9.49
N ILE A 171 9.86 3.74 -9.38
CA ILE A 171 9.05 3.34 -10.53
C ILE A 171 8.71 4.55 -11.41
N GLU A 172 8.30 5.68 -10.82
CA GLU A 172 7.98 6.89 -11.56
C GLU A 172 9.20 7.43 -12.33
N LYS A 173 10.38 7.48 -11.69
CA LYS A 173 11.64 7.83 -12.35
C LYS A 173 11.97 6.90 -13.51
N LYS A 174 11.85 5.58 -13.29
CA LYS A 174 12.10 4.55 -14.30
C LYS A 174 11.19 4.73 -15.53
N ILE A 175 9.92 5.10 -15.33
CA ILE A 175 8.98 5.35 -16.43
C ILE A 175 9.37 6.58 -17.24
N ILE A 176 9.75 7.68 -16.57
CA ILE A 176 10.23 8.90 -17.25
C ILE A 176 11.43 8.55 -18.14
N GLU A 177 12.40 7.81 -17.62
CA GLU A 177 13.58 7.38 -18.38
C GLU A 177 13.24 6.51 -19.60
N LEU A 178 12.18 5.69 -19.53
CA LEU A 178 11.72 4.86 -20.64
C LEU A 178 11.06 5.72 -21.73
N GLN A 179 10.29 6.74 -21.32
CA GLN A 179 9.61 7.66 -22.24
C GLN A 179 10.59 8.59 -22.97
N GLU A 180 11.65 9.05 -22.30
CA GLU A 180 12.68 9.89 -22.93
C GLU A 180 13.54 9.15 -23.96
N LYS A 181 13.54 7.82 -23.94
CA LYS A 181 14.30 6.95 -24.87
C LYS A 181 13.48 6.43 -26.04
N SER A 182 12.16 6.65 -26.04
CA SER A 182 11.22 6.19 -27.07
C SER A 182 11.00 7.25 -28.13
#